data_AF-A0A1A2RV97-F1
#
_entry.id   AF-A0A1A2RV97-F1
#
_cell.length_a   1.000
_cell.length_b   1.000
_cell.length_c   1.000
_cell.angle_alpha   90.00
_cell.angle_beta   90.00
_cell.angle_gamma   90.00
#
_symmetry.space_group_name_H-M   'P 1'
#
loop_
_entity.id
_entity.type
_entity.pdbx_description
1 polymer ?
#
loop_
_entity_poly.entity_id
_entity_poly.type
_entity_poly.pdbx_seq_one_letter_code
_entity_poly.pdbx_strand_id
1 'polypeptide(L)'
;MPSVQLEDAKAAMAAIRGSFAREAATIRNSSKYSDEGRAQQLAKSLLAHRKQAAALRANFSADNEDVRSVSVSRLFGLPKNSDAATVIAYRDAADRAVKLADAHEAKATLTRAIEMGDSLMARAIAGHAERRKWGAVTDAYAAHAGLEDDLADLRSVPTGGLLKTGLNALFAVPTPAELHRTTDNELQRIADGD
;
A
#
# COMPACT_ATOMS: atom_id res chain seq x y z
N MET A 1 -7.55 11.59 -0.89
CA MET A 1 -7.71 10.70 -2.09
C MET A 1 -7.54 9.18 -1.87
N PRO A 2 -6.84 8.63 -0.86
CA PRO A 2 -6.65 7.17 -0.74
C PRO A 2 -7.85 6.40 -0.16
N SER A 3 -8.82 7.09 0.45
CA SER A 3 -10.10 6.47 0.85
C SER A 3 -10.88 5.92 -0.35
N VAL A 4 -10.83 6.61 -1.49
CA VAL A 4 -11.53 6.18 -2.73
C VAL A 4 -10.91 4.90 -3.28
N GLN A 5 -9.58 4.81 -3.33
CA GLN A 5 -8.87 3.62 -3.80
C GLN A 5 -9.17 2.36 -2.97
N LEU A 6 -9.32 2.52 -1.64
CA LEU A 6 -9.68 1.39 -0.77
C LEU A 6 -11.12 0.94 -1.00
N GLU A 7 -12.06 1.87 -1.18
CA GLU A 7 -13.45 1.53 -1.50
C GLU A 7 -13.58 0.87 -2.87
N ASP A 8 -12.84 1.34 -3.87
CA ASP A 8 -12.76 0.72 -5.19
C ASP A 8 -12.20 -0.71 -5.12
N ALA A 9 -11.14 -0.92 -4.33
CA ALA A 9 -10.57 -2.25 -4.11
C ALA A 9 -11.56 -3.19 -3.39
N LYS A 10 -12.32 -2.67 -2.41
CA LYS A 10 -13.39 -3.44 -1.74
C LYS A 10 -14.49 -3.81 -2.72
N ALA A 11 -14.96 -2.88 -3.56
CA ALA A 11 -15.98 -3.12 -4.56
C ALA A 11 -15.52 -4.16 -5.59
N ALA A 12 -14.29 -4.05 -6.08
CA ALA A 12 -13.69 -5.02 -6.99
C ALA A 12 -13.57 -6.42 -6.36
N MET A 13 -13.14 -6.52 -5.09
CA MET A 13 -13.12 -7.80 -4.38
C MET A 13 -14.51 -8.39 -4.14
N ALA A 14 -15.51 -7.55 -3.85
CA ALA A 14 -16.90 -7.99 -3.75
C ALA A 14 -17.42 -8.56 -5.09
N ALA A 15 -17.05 -7.94 -6.21
CA ALA A 15 -17.38 -8.44 -7.54
C ALA A 15 -16.71 -9.80 -7.83
N ILE A 16 -15.42 -9.96 -7.52
CA ILE A 16 -14.69 -11.23 -7.67
C ILE A 16 -15.35 -12.34 -6.82
N ARG A 17 -15.62 -12.06 -5.54
CA ARG A 17 -16.29 -13.02 -4.64
C ARG A 17 -17.69 -13.37 -5.11
N GLY A 18 -18.45 -12.38 -5.57
CA GLY A 18 -19.79 -12.59 -6.11
C GLY A 18 -19.79 -13.42 -7.39
N SER A 19 -18.80 -13.22 -8.27
CA SER A 19 -18.61 -14.03 -9.49
C SER A 19 -18.32 -15.48 -9.13
N PHE A 20 -17.33 -15.70 -8.25
CA PHE A 20 -16.99 -17.03 -7.78
C PHE A 20 -18.18 -17.76 -7.14
N ALA A 21 -18.95 -17.07 -6.29
CA ALA A 21 -20.13 -17.67 -5.64
C ALA A 21 -21.18 -18.14 -6.66
N ARG A 22 -21.43 -17.35 -7.72
CA ARG A 22 -22.36 -17.72 -8.80
C ARG A 22 -21.86 -18.89 -9.64
N GLU A 23 -20.58 -18.90 -9.98
CA GLU A 23 -19.97 -20.02 -10.71
C GLU A 23 -19.99 -21.30 -9.88
N ALA A 24 -19.61 -21.22 -8.60
CA ALA A 24 -19.63 -22.35 -7.69
C ALA A 24 -21.05 -22.93 -7.54
N ALA A 25 -22.08 -22.08 -7.45
CA ALA A 25 -23.47 -22.54 -7.44
C ALA A 25 -23.87 -23.24 -8.76
N THR A 26 -23.46 -22.69 -9.90
CA THR A 26 -23.69 -23.30 -11.22
C THR A 26 -23.02 -24.68 -11.32
N ILE A 27 -21.78 -24.82 -10.87
CA ILE A 27 -21.04 -26.08 -10.87
C ILE A 27 -21.71 -27.11 -9.96
N ARG A 28 -22.13 -26.71 -8.76
CA ARG A 28 -22.81 -27.60 -7.79
C ARG A 28 -24.12 -28.17 -8.31
N ASN A 29 -24.90 -27.35 -9.01
CA ASN A 29 -26.23 -27.70 -9.51
C ASN A 29 -26.22 -28.34 -10.91
N SER A 30 -25.05 -28.45 -11.54
CA SER A 30 -24.93 -29.03 -12.88
C SER A 30 -25.02 -30.55 -12.83
N SER A 31 -25.97 -31.12 -13.56
CA SER A 31 -26.09 -32.57 -13.77
C SER A 31 -25.03 -33.15 -14.71
N LYS A 32 -24.18 -32.30 -15.31
CA LYS A 32 -23.16 -32.72 -16.29
C LYS A 32 -21.90 -33.31 -15.67
N TYR A 33 -21.71 -33.15 -14.36
CA TYR A 33 -20.47 -33.49 -13.68
C TYR A 33 -20.70 -34.59 -12.65
N SER A 34 -19.75 -35.55 -12.58
CA SER A 34 -19.64 -36.43 -11.42
C SER A 34 -19.20 -35.64 -10.18
N ASP A 35 -19.15 -36.28 -9.02
CA ASP A 35 -18.69 -35.65 -7.78
C ASP A 35 -17.23 -35.17 -7.90
N GLU A 36 -16.37 -36.01 -8.49
CA GLU A 36 -14.97 -35.69 -8.78
C GLU A 36 -14.88 -34.56 -9.82
N GLY A 37 -15.68 -34.62 -10.88
CA GLY A 37 -15.75 -33.59 -11.90
C GLY A 37 -16.18 -32.23 -11.32
N ARG A 38 -17.12 -32.21 -10.36
CA ARG A 38 -17.52 -30.97 -9.67
C ARG A 38 -16.39 -30.42 -8.81
N ALA A 39 -15.68 -31.27 -8.07
CA ALA A 39 -14.52 -30.85 -7.27
C ALA A 39 -13.42 -30.25 -8.15
N GLN A 40 -13.10 -30.87 -9.29
CA GLN A 40 -12.14 -30.34 -10.26
C GLN A 40 -12.57 -28.97 -10.81
N GLN A 41 -13.83 -28.82 -11.23
CA GLN A 41 -14.30 -27.54 -11.78
C GLN A 41 -14.34 -26.43 -10.70
N LEU A 42 -14.73 -26.77 -9.47
CA LEU A 42 -14.67 -25.83 -8.35
C LEU A 42 -13.24 -25.40 -8.05
N ALA A 43 -12.28 -26.33 -8.08
CA ALA A 43 -10.86 -26.03 -7.87
C ALA A 43 -10.31 -25.10 -8.96
N LYS A 44 -10.61 -25.38 -10.24
CA LYS A 44 -10.26 -24.50 -11.37
C LYS A 44 -10.82 -23.09 -11.21
N SER A 45 -12.12 -22.98 -10.91
CA SER A 45 -12.78 -21.67 -10.72
C SER A 45 -12.17 -20.92 -9.53
N LEU A 46 -11.91 -21.61 -8.40
CA LEU A 46 -11.29 -21.01 -7.22
C LEU A 46 -9.89 -20.47 -7.53
N LEU A 47 -9.04 -21.24 -8.20
CA LEU A 47 -7.69 -20.81 -8.57
C LEU A 47 -7.71 -19.61 -9.53
N ALA A 48 -8.62 -19.60 -10.50
CA ALA A 48 -8.79 -18.48 -11.41
C ALA A 48 -9.17 -17.18 -10.66
N HIS A 49 -10.13 -17.26 -9.73
CA HIS A 49 -10.55 -16.11 -8.94
C HIS A 49 -9.48 -15.66 -7.93
N ARG A 50 -8.73 -16.60 -7.34
CA ARG A 50 -7.56 -16.27 -6.50
C ARG A 50 -6.49 -15.54 -7.30
N LYS A 51 -6.24 -15.93 -8.55
CA LYS A 51 -5.32 -15.22 -9.46
C LYS A 51 -5.80 -13.79 -9.74
N GLN A 52 -7.09 -13.59 -9.99
CA GLN A 52 -7.66 -12.25 -10.17
C GLN A 52 -7.51 -11.39 -8.91
N ALA A 53 -7.82 -11.94 -7.74
CA ALA A 53 -7.66 -11.24 -6.47
C ALA A 53 -6.19 -10.88 -6.16
N ALA A 54 -5.25 -11.79 -6.49
CA ALA A 54 -3.82 -11.53 -6.36
C ALA A 54 -3.34 -10.42 -7.30
N ALA A 55 -3.82 -10.38 -8.56
CA ALA A 55 -3.52 -9.31 -9.49
C ALA A 55 -4.06 -7.96 -9.00
N LEU A 56 -5.31 -7.93 -8.52
CA LEU A 56 -5.91 -6.73 -7.94
C LEU A 56 -5.10 -6.22 -6.74
N ARG A 57 -4.65 -7.13 -5.87
CA ARG A 57 -3.78 -6.78 -4.74
C ARG A 57 -2.45 -6.17 -5.19
N ALA A 58 -1.82 -6.76 -6.20
CA ALA A 58 -0.55 -6.29 -6.72
C ALA A 58 -0.70 -4.85 -7.25
N ASN A 59 -1.74 -4.60 -8.05
CA ASN A 59 -2.05 -3.26 -8.57
C ASN A 59 -2.34 -2.27 -7.43
N PHE A 60 -3.19 -2.63 -6.48
CA PHE A 60 -3.48 -1.78 -5.32
C PHE A 60 -2.22 -1.44 -4.52
N SER A 61 -1.29 -2.39 -4.39
CA SER A 61 -0.03 -2.16 -3.67
C SER A 61 0.91 -1.24 -4.45
N ALA A 62 0.99 -1.41 -5.78
CA ALA A 62 1.77 -0.54 -6.67
C ALA A 62 1.23 0.89 -6.68
N ASP A 63 -0.09 1.05 -6.84
CA ASP A 63 -0.76 2.36 -6.85
C ASP A 63 -0.52 3.11 -5.52
N ASN A 64 -0.62 2.43 -4.38
CA ASN A 64 -0.34 3.05 -3.08
C ASN A 64 1.12 3.48 -2.93
N GLU A 65 2.07 2.68 -3.43
CA GLU A 65 3.48 3.05 -3.40
C GLU A 65 3.77 4.25 -4.31
N ASP A 66 3.17 4.30 -5.49
CA ASP A 66 3.29 5.44 -6.41
C ASP A 66 2.70 6.71 -5.81
N VAL A 67 1.48 6.64 -5.27
CA VAL A 67 0.83 7.77 -4.57
C VAL A 67 1.69 8.25 -3.41
N ARG A 68 2.26 7.32 -2.63
CA ARG A 68 3.17 7.65 -1.52
C ARG A 68 4.45 8.31 -2.02
N SER A 69 5.10 7.75 -3.02
CA SER A 69 6.34 8.27 -3.60
C SER A 69 6.15 9.70 -4.11
N VAL A 70 5.06 9.95 -4.85
CA VAL A 70 4.69 11.29 -5.31
C VAL A 70 4.43 12.24 -4.14
N SER A 71 3.71 11.80 -3.11
CA SER A 71 3.39 12.62 -1.94
C SER A 71 4.64 12.97 -1.12
N VAL A 72 5.54 12.00 -0.90
CA VAL A 72 6.83 12.22 -0.24
C VAL A 72 7.71 13.18 -1.05
N SER A 73 7.75 13.00 -2.38
CA SER A 73 8.49 13.91 -3.27
C SER A 73 7.91 15.33 -3.25
N ARG A 74 6.59 15.48 -3.18
CA ARG A 74 5.91 16.79 -3.08
C ARG A 74 6.21 17.48 -1.76
N LEU A 75 6.06 16.75 -0.64
CA LEU A 75 6.26 17.29 0.72
C LEU A 75 7.72 17.62 1.03
N PHE A 76 8.62 16.72 0.68
CA PHE A 76 10.01 16.76 1.16
C PHE A 76 11.04 16.86 0.04
N GLY A 77 10.68 16.61 -1.22
CA GLY A 77 11.59 16.73 -2.36
C GLY A 77 11.75 18.17 -2.84
N LEU A 78 12.60 18.36 -3.86
CA LEU A 78 12.76 19.65 -4.52
C LEU A 78 11.67 19.90 -5.57
N PRO A 79 11.24 21.15 -5.80
CA PRO A 79 10.43 21.51 -6.96
C PRO A 79 11.11 21.09 -8.28
N LYS A 80 10.32 20.63 -9.26
CA LYS A 80 10.83 20.08 -10.54
C LYS A 80 11.75 21.01 -11.33
N ASN A 81 11.66 22.32 -11.11
CA ASN A 81 12.45 23.34 -11.83
C ASN A 81 13.46 24.05 -10.92
N SER A 82 13.95 23.36 -9.88
CA SER A 82 15.00 23.90 -9.02
C SER A 82 16.29 24.11 -9.81
N ASP A 83 16.96 25.23 -9.61
CA ASP A 83 18.25 25.51 -10.22
C ASP A 83 19.36 24.64 -9.61
N ALA A 84 20.53 24.61 -10.27
CA ALA A 84 21.65 23.79 -9.82
C ALA A 84 22.12 24.14 -8.40
N ALA A 85 22.06 25.44 -8.02
CA ALA A 85 22.43 25.90 -6.70
C ALA A 85 21.49 25.35 -5.61
N THR A 86 20.17 25.41 -5.82
CA THR A 86 19.18 24.82 -4.91
C THR A 86 19.35 23.31 -4.79
N VAL A 87 19.64 22.62 -5.89
CA VAL A 87 19.89 21.17 -5.87
C VAL A 87 21.09 20.81 -5.01
N ILE A 88 22.20 21.55 -5.14
CA ILE A 88 23.41 21.33 -4.35
C ILE A 88 23.15 21.64 -2.86
N ALA A 89 22.51 22.78 -2.56
CA ALA A 89 22.21 23.18 -1.20
C ALA A 89 21.30 22.16 -0.49
N TYR A 90 20.28 21.65 -1.19
CA TYR A 90 19.41 20.62 -0.64
C TYR A 90 20.11 19.28 -0.43
N ARG A 91 21.06 18.90 -1.30
CA ARG A 91 21.88 17.69 -1.10
C ARG A 91 22.72 17.81 0.17
N ASP A 92 23.40 18.93 0.37
CA ASP A 92 24.15 19.17 1.60
C ASP A 92 23.24 19.12 2.84
N ALA A 93 22.08 19.79 2.77
CA ALA A 93 21.07 19.73 3.82
C ALA A 93 20.60 18.29 4.11
N ALA A 94 20.37 17.48 3.08
CA ALA A 94 19.98 16.08 3.23
C ALA A 94 21.08 15.23 3.87
N ASP A 95 22.34 15.40 3.44
CA ASP A 95 23.49 14.70 4.02
C ASP A 95 23.71 15.07 5.50
N ARG A 96 23.42 16.32 5.86
CA ARG A 96 23.43 16.78 7.26
C ARG A 96 22.26 16.22 8.06
N ALA A 97 21.06 16.22 7.49
CA ALA A 97 19.86 15.69 8.15
C ALA A 97 19.99 14.19 8.48
N VAL A 98 20.64 13.40 7.62
CA VAL A 98 20.86 11.96 7.85
C VAL A 98 21.69 11.67 9.10
N LYS A 99 22.53 12.61 9.53
CA LYS A 99 23.39 12.48 10.73
C LYS A 99 22.61 12.63 12.03
N LEU A 100 21.39 13.18 11.99
CA LEU A 100 20.53 13.30 13.16
C LEU A 100 20.18 11.90 13.67
N ALA A 101 20.45 11.66 14.95
CA ALA A 101 20.37 10.34 15.56
C ALA A 101 18.95 10.00 16.01
N ASP A 102 18.26 10.99 16.59
CA ASP A 102 16.96 10.81 17.22
C ASP A 102 15.98 11.97 16.96
N ALA A 103 14.73 11.76 17.37
CA ALA A 103 13.64 12.70 17.16
C ALA A 103 13.81 14.03 17.91
N HIS A 104 14.48 14.02 19.07
CA HIS A 104 14.68 15.23 19.88
C HIS A 104 15.72 16.14 19.23
N GLU A 105 16.86 15.58 18.82
CA GLU A 105 17.91 16.29 18.08
C GLU A 105 17.36 16.85 16.76
N ALA A 106 16.56 16.05 16.04
CA ALA A 106 15.93 16.47 14.81
C ALA A 106 14.95 17.62 15.03
N LYS A 107 14.13 17.57 16.08
CA LYS A 107 13.20 18.65 16.43
C LYS A 107 13.95 19.95 16.74
N ALA A 108 14.98 19.90 17.58
CA ALA A 108 15.77 21.08 17.95
C ALA A 108 16.49 21.69 16.72
N THR A 109 16.97 20.85 15.81
CA THR A 109 17.62 21.32 14.58
C THR A 109 16.63 21.87 13.57
N LEU A 110 15.44 21.27 13.46
CA LEU A 110 14.33 21.80 12.66
C LEU A 110 13.91 23.19 13.16
N THR A 111 13.72 23.37 14.47
CA THR A 111 13.35 24.67 15.05
C THR A 111 14.38 25.74 14.70
N ARG A 112 15.68 25.45 14.83
CA ARG A 112 16.73 26.39 14.44
C ARG A 112 16.71 26.71 12.95
N ALA A 113 16.51 25.71 12.09
CA ALA A 113 16.42 25.93 10.64
C ALA A 113 15.25 26.87 10.29
N ILE A 114 14.09 26.67 10.93
CA ILE A 114 12.92 27.53 10.80
C ILE A 114 13.21 28.97 11.24
N GLU A 115 13.81 29.16 12.43
CA GLU A 115 14.16 30.47 12.97
C GLU A 115 15.15 31.24 12.07
N MET A 116 16.06 30.52 11.40
CA MET A 116 17.02 31.09 10.45
C MET A 116 16.46 31.29 9.03
N GLY A 117 15.22 30.85 8.76
CA GLY A 117 14.64 30.88 7.42
C GLY A 117 15.26 29.88 6.43
N ASP A 118 15.99 28.87 6.92
CA ASP A 118 16.59 27.83 6.09
C ASP A 118 15.55 26.74 5.75
N SER A 119 14.73 27.05 4.75
CA SER A 119 13.65 26.16 4.30
C SER A 119 14.17 24.85 3.70
N LEU A 120 15.37 24.83 3.11
CA LEU A 120 15.94 23.63 2.50
C LEU A 120 16.41 22.65 3.58
N MET A 121 17.08 23.15 4.63
CA MET A 121 17.43 22.34 5.80
C MET A 121 16.18 21.84 6.53
N ALA A 122 15.20 22.72 6.78
CA ALA A 122 13.95 22.32 7.43
C ALA A 122 13.25 21.18 6.67
N ARG A 123 13.16 21.30 5.34
CA ARG A 123 12.59 20.27 4.45
C ARG A 123 13.38 18.96 4.50
N ALA A 124 14.71 19.03 4.43
CA ALA A 124 15.56 17.84 4.49
C ALA A 124 15.44 17.08 5.82
N ILE A 125 15.37 17.81 6.93
CA ILE A 125 15.14 17.23 8.28
C ILE A 125 13.78 16.54 8.33
N ALA A 126 12.72 17.18 7.83
CA ALA A 126 11.39 16.60 7.78
C ALA A 126 11.34 15.33 6.93
N GLY A 127 12.00 15.31 5.76
CA GLY A 127 12.11 14.12 4.92
C GLY A 127 12.84 12.96 5.61
N HIS A 128 13.89 13.24 6.38
CA HIS A 128 14.57 12.23 7.20
C HIS A 128 13.69 11.73 8.36
N ALA A 129 12.99 12.64 9.02
CA ALA A 129 12.04 12.32 10.08
C ALA A 129 10.92 11.40 9.61
N GLU A 130 10.37 11.61 8.40
CA GLU A 130 9.34 10.72 7.84
C GLU A 130 9.87 9.29 7.63
N ARG A 131 11.10 9.15 7.14
CA ARG A 131 11.75 7.83 6.97
C ARG A 131 11.99 7.13 8.31
N ARG A 132 12.34 7.89 9.35
CA ARG A 132 12.60 7.41 10.72
C ARG A 132 11.33 7.30 11.58
N LYS A 133 10.16 7.69 11.05
CA LYS A 133 8.87 7.71 11.78
C LYS A 133 8.86 8.64 13.01
N TRP A 134 9.57 9.76 12.91
CA TRP A 134 9.55 10.82 13.92
C TRP A 134 8.39 11.79 13.70
N GLY A 135 7.17 11.33 14.00
CA GLY A 135 5.93 12.06 13.71
C GLY A 135 5.92 13.51 14.19
N ALA A 136 6.35 13.77 15.42
CA ALA A 136 6.37 15.12 15.98
C ALA A 136 7.26 16.12 15.21
N VAL A 137 8.30 15.64 14.51
CA VAL A 137 9.18 16.48 13.68
C VAL A 137 8.52 16.77 12.34
N THR A 138 7.87 15.76 11.72
CA THR A 138 7.13 15.97 10.46
C THR A 138 5.91 16.86 10.66
N ASP A 139 5.21 16.72 11.79
CA ASP A 139 4.09 17.59 12.17
C ASP A 139 4.54 19.05 12.34
N ALA A 140 5.65 19.28 13.05
CA ALA A 140 6.18 20.63 13.27
C ALA A 140 6.60 21.30 11.95
N TYR A 141 7.20 20.54 11.02
CA TYR A 141 7.52 21.05 9.69
C TYR A 141 6.27 21.39 8.88
N ALA A 142 5.30 20.47 8.83
CA ALA A 142 4.08 20.66 8.07
C ALA A 142 3.29 21.87 8.57
N ALA A 143 3.17 22.04 9.89
CA ALA A 143 2.53 23.20 10.50
C ALA A 143 3.23 24.52 10.15
N HIS A 144 4.57 24.53 10.12
CA HIS A 144 5.32 25.72 9.72
C HIS A 144 5.18 26.03 8.22
N ALA A 145 5.15 25.01 7.38
CA ALA A 145 5.13 25.15 5.93
C ALA A 145 3.71 25.29 5.33
N GLY A 146 2.64 25.13 6.14
CA GLY A 146 1.26 25.09 5.66
C GLY A 146 0.94 23.84 4.82
N LEU A 147 1.51 22.69 5.19
CA LEU A 147 1.44 21.42 4.47
C LEU A 147 0.73 20.31 5.29
N GLU A 148 -0.08 20.67 6.27
CA GLU A 148 -0.76 19.73 7.17
C GLU A 148 -1.70 18.80 6.40
N ASP A 149 -2.45 19.33 5.44
CA ASP A 149 -3.36 18.55 4.59
C ASP A 149 -2.59 17.56 3.71
N ASP A 150 -1.46 18.00 3.13
CA ASP A 150 -0.59 17.13 2.33
C ASP A 150 0.01 16.00 3.19
N LEU A 151 0.41 16.30 4.42
CA LEU A 151 0.92 15.31 5.36
C LEU A 151 -0.18 14.34 5.81
N ALA A 152 -1.40 14.83 6.04
CA ALA A 152 -2.56 14.00 6.34
C ALA A 152 -2.89 13.05 5.18
N ASP A 153 -2.87 13.56 3.93
CA ASP A 153 -3.02 12.76 2.72
C ASP A 153 -1.95 11.66 2.65
N LEU A 154 -0.67 11.99 2.83
CA LEU A 154 0.42 11.00 2.86
C LEU A 154 0.19 9.91 3.91
N ARG A 155 -0.26 10.29 5.11
CA ARG A 155 -0.51 9.35 6.22
C ARG A 155 -1.75 8.47 6.00
N SER A 156 -2.70 8.95 5.21
CA SER A 156 -3.89 8.18 4.85
C SER A 156 -3.63 7.10 3.78
N VAL A 157 -2.47 7.13 3.11
CA VAL A 157 -2.05 6.07 2.19
C VAL A 157 -1.72 4.79 2.96
N PRO A 158 -2.40 3.66 2.69
CA PRO A 158 -2.15 2.42 3.39
C PRO A 158 -0.69 1.92 3.23
N THR A 159 0.07 1.82 4.32
CA THR A 159 1.44 1.25 4.31
C THR A 159 1.73 0.28 5.47
N GLY A 160 2.67 -0.65 5.26
CA GLY A 160 3.33 -1.41 6.34
C GLY A 160 2.78 -2.82 6.64
N GLY A 161 3.31 -3.42 7.72
CA GLY A 161 3.12 -4.84 8.08
C GLY A 161 1.76 -5.20 8.69
N LEU A 162 1.17 -4.32 9.52
CA LEU A 162 -0.17 -4.53 10.11
C LEU A 162 -1.27 -4.49 9.05
N LEU A 163 -1.07 -3.67 8.01
CA LEU A 163 -1.90 -3.69 6.82
C LEU A 163 -1.77 -4.99 6.03
N LYS A 164 -0.63 -5.70 6.06
CA LYS A 164 -0.52 -7.00 5.35
C LYS A 164 -1.58 -7.99 5.81
N THR A 165 -1.90 -8.04 7.10
CA THR A 165 -2.94 -8.95 7.63
C THR A 165 -4.35 -8.53 7.20
N GLY A 166 -4.69 -7.25 7.32
CA GLY A 166 -5.99 -6.72 6.87
C GLY A 166 -6.17 -6.84 5.35
N LEU A 167 -5.10 -6.59 4.58
CA LEU A 167 -5.09 -6.74 3.13
C LEU A 167 -5.17 -8.22 2.71
N ASN A 168 -4.55 -9.14 3.45
CA ASN A 168 -4.75 -10.57 3.22
C ASN A 168 -6.22 -10.95 3.30
N ALA A 169 -6.93 -10.48 4.33
CA ALA A 169 -8.36 -10.73 4.49
C ALA A 169 -9.20 -10.02 3.40
N LEU A 170 -8.84 -8.79 3.02
CA LEU A 170 -9.52 -8.05 1.95
C LEU A 170 -9.43 -8.77 0.60
N PHE A 171 -8.24 -9.25 0.24
CA PHE A 171 -7.98 -9.90 -1.05
C PHE A 171 -8.14 -11.43 -1.03
N ALA A 172 -8.67 -11.99 0.06
CA ALA A 172 -8.96 -13.42 0.13
C ALA A 172 -10.22 -13.79 -0.67
N VAL A 173 -10.17 -14.92 -1.37
CA VAL A 173 -11.34 -15.59 -1.95
C VAL A 173 -11.71 -16.76 -1.04
N PRO A 174 -12.95 -16.82 -0.49
CA PRO A 174 -13.36 -17.89 0.41
C PRO A 174 -13.25 -19.26 -0.24
N THR A 175 -12.57 -20.19 0.43
CA THR A 175 -12.51 -21.59 0.00
C THR A 175 -13.86 -22.25 0.30
N PRO A 176 -14.52 -22.88 -0.70
CA PRO A 176 -15.78 -23.56 -0.50
C PRO A 176 -15.58 -24.81 0.39
N ALA A 177 -16.64 -25.25 1.08
CA ALA A 177 -16.57 -26.33 2.08
C ALA A 177 -16.02 -27.64 1.50
N GLU A 178 -16.32 -27.88 0.23
CA GLU A 178 -15.90 -29.04 -0.56
C GLU A 178 -14.37 -29.12 -0.74
N LEU A 179 -13.67 -27.99 -0.60
CA LEU A 179 -12.21 -27.87 -0.81
C LEU A 179 -11.47 -27.40 0.46
N HIS A 180 -12.15 -27.35 1.61
CA HIS A 180 -11.62 -26.69 2.81
C HIS A 180 -10.49 -27.47 3.50
N ARG A 181 -10.34 -28.76 3.20
CA ARG A 181 -9.26 -29.62 3.73
C ARG A 181 -8.07 -29.76 2.78
N THR A 182 -8.12 -29.04 1.67
CA THR A 182 -7.18 -29.16 0.55
C THR A 182 -6.11 -28.09 0.66
N THR A 183 -4.84 -28.51 0.68
CA THR A 183 -3.70 -27.59 0.56
C THR A 183 -3.63 -26.97 -0.84
N ASP A 184 -2.92 -25.86 -1.03
CA ASP A 184 -2.81 -25.22 -2.36
C ASP A 184 -2.21 -26.16 -3.42
N ASN A 185 -1.27 -27.04 -3.04
CA ASN A 185 -0.71 -28.05 -3.94
C ASN A 185 -1.72 -29.15 -4.30
N GLU A 186 -2.56 -29.57 -3.36
CA GLU A 186 -3.65 -30.51 -3.64
C GLU A 186 -4.74 -29.86 -4.48
N LEU A 187 -5.02 -28.58 -4.27
CA LEU A 187 -6.00 -27.82 -5.05
C LEU A 187 -5.57 -27.74 -6.52
N GLN A 188 -4.28 -27.55 -6.77
CA GLN A 188 -3.72 -27.56 -8.12
C GLN A 188 -3.85 -28.95 -8.77
N ARG A 189 -3.51 -30.03 -8.06
CA ARG A 189 -3.68 -31.41 -8.56
C ARG A 189 -5.13 -31.74 -8.91
N ILE A 190 -6.07 -31.40 -8.01
CA ILE A 190 -7.51 -31.56 -8.26
C ILE A 190 -7.96 -30.75 -9.47
N ALA A 191 -7.44 -29.53 -9.64
CA ALA A 191 -7.72 -28.73 -10.83
C ALA A 191 -7.16 -29.40 -12.09
N ASP A 192 -5.96 -29.95 -12.06
CA ASP A 192 -5.33 -30.59 -13.22
C ASP A 192 -5.98 -31.95 -13.57
N GLY A 193 -6.64 -32.59 -12.60
CA GLY A 193 -7.36 -33.84 -12.76
C GLY A 193 -6.56 -35.08 -12.33
N ASP A 194 -5.52 -34.87 -11.52
CA ASP A 194 -4.67 -35.89 -10.90
C ASP A 194 -5.25 -36.37 -9.56
#